data_AF-A0A925HZU8-F1
#
_entry.id   AF-A0A925HZU8-F1
#
_cell.length_a   1.000
_cell.length_b   1.000
_cell.length_c   1.000
_cell.angle_alpha   90.00
_cell.angle_beta   90.00
_cell.angle_gamma   90.00
#
_symmetry.space_group_name_H-M   'P 1'
#
loop_
_entity.id
_entity.type
_entity.pdbx_description
1 polymer ?
#
loop_
_entity_poly.entity_id
_entity_poly.type
_entity_poly.pdbx_seq_one_letter_code
_entity_poly.pdbx_strand_id
1 'polypeptide(L)'
;MLLDILLSLAAFLGHFSLCVWLFNRLHALPWLRFVIKWLGRAILGWGAGILFVYGLRAVVAGNCVWTGTDLETTDIPWLIYPLLSTLVTIAAIPKWLVPKLFSRVPDALVSNDTALHDLAKDIGHAPIGCGETRLFARFPGNQIFQLAVQKKTLRLPTLPRELNGLTIAHLSDLHMTGKLTRDFYDAIVDHTNQLQPDLVVITGDIVEKVKCLDWIVPVLSRLESREGKYFILGNHEMKLPDPGLVRRLMMDAGFIDLGGRAMRVPLRGAEILIAGSEVPWFGANPALTPVPGQA
;
A
#
# COMPACT_ATOMS: atom_id res chain seq x y z
N MET A 1 31.87 21.60 15.73
CA MET A 1 31.73 21.17 14.31
C MET A 1 31.10 19.78 14.17
N LEU A 2 31.73 18.68 14.61
CA LEU A 2 31.12 17.33 14.45
C LEU A 2 29.79 17.18 15.19
N LEU A 3 29.71 17.63 16.45
CA LEU A 3 28.48 17.60 17.24
C LEU A 3 27.35 18.40 16.56
N ASP A 4 27.68 19.58 16.04
CA ASP A 4 26.73 20.44 15.34
C ASP A 4 26.18 19.74 14.08
N ILE A 5 27.06 19.14 13.29
CA ILE A 5 26.66 18.35 12.11
C ILE A 5 25.72 17.21 12.52
N LEU A 6 26.04 16.47 13.57
CA LEU A 6 25.22 15.35 14.05
C LEU A 6 23.84 15.81 14.54
N LEU A 7 23.79 16.88 15.33
CA LEU A 7 22.52 17.46 15.81
C LEU A 7 21.69 18.01 14.66
N SER A 8 22.32 18.61 13.63
CA SER A 8 21.61 19.03 12.41
C SER A 8 20.99 17.85 11.69
N LEU A 9 21.76 16.80 11.45
CA LEU A 9 21.28 15.60 10.77
C LEU A 9 20.12 14.96 11.54
N ALA A 10 20.22 14.89 12.88
CA ALA A 10 19.15 14.39 13.73
C ALA A 10 17.89 15.25 13.63
N ALA A 11 18.02 16.57 13.63
CA ALA A 11 16.90 17.47 13.54
C ALA A 11 16.24 17.44 12.13
N PHE A 12 17.03 17.40 11.05
CA PHE A 12 16.53 17.20 9.68
C PHE A 12 15.75 15.89 9.55
N LEU A 13 16.30 14.79 10.08
CA LEU A 13 15.64 13.49 10.06
C LEU A 13 14.30 13.52 10.79
N GLY A 14 14.22 14.28 11.87
CA GLY A 14 13.04 14.38 12.72
C GLY A 14 11.93 15.18 12.08
N HIS A 15 12.28 16.31 11.46
CA HIS A 15 11.36 17.08 10.64
C HIS A 15 10.83 16.31 9.44
N PHE A 16 11.72 15.62 8.72
CA PHE A 16 11.30 14.76 7.63
C PHE A 16 10.35 13.66 8.13
N SER A 17 10.68 13.01 9.24
CA SER A 17 9.85 11.99 9.88
C SER A 17 8.47 12.54 10.28
N LEU A 18 8.41 13.76 10.83
CA LEU A 18 7.17 14.43 11.21
C LEU A 18 6.32 14.79 9.98
N CYS A 19 6.93 15.34 8.94
CA CYS A 19 6.25 15.64 7.67
C CYS A 19 5.64 14.38 7.05
N VAL A 20 6.42 13.31 6.96
CA VAL A 20 5.97 12.01 6.42
C VAL A 20 4.85 11.44 7.29
N TRP A 21 4.98 11.49 8.62
CA TRP A 21 3.95 11.01 9.53
C TRP A 21 2.64 11.80 9.38
N LEU A 22 2.69 13.13 9.35
CA LEU A 22 1.52 13.99 9.16
C LEU A 22 0.86 13.73 7.80
N PHE A 23 1.66 13.66 6.73
CA PHE A 23 1.18 13.40 5.39
C PHE A 23 0.47 12.05 5.30
N ASN A 24 1.09 10.98 5.83
CA ASN A 24 0.50 9.65 5.84
C ASN A 24 -0.77 9.59 6.70
N ARG A 25 -0.77 10.23 7.87
CA ARG A 25 -1.95 10.27 8.75
C ARG A 25 -3.11 11.00 8.08
N LEU A 26 -2.86 12.14 7.44
CA LEU A 26 -3.85 12.90 6.70
C LEU A 26 -4.49 12.08 5.57
N HIS A 27 -3.67 11.32 4.82
CA HIS A 27 -4.14 10.49 3.72
C HIS A 27 -4.89 9.22 4.17
N ALA A 28 -4.78 8.84 5.45
CA ALA A 28 -5.53 7.74 6.04
C ALA A 28 -6.91 8.16 6.59
N LEU A 29 -7.24 9.46 6.59
CA LEU A 29 -8.54 9.95 7.08
C LEU A 29 -9.61 9.83 5.98
N PRO A 30 -10.86 9.48 6.33
CA PRO A 30 -11.99 9.43 5.41
C PRO A 30 -12.57 10.83 5.14
N TRP A 31 -11.71 11.81 4.82
CA TRP A 31 -12.10 13.20 4.57
C TRP A 31 -12.26 13.51 3.08
N LEU A 32 -12.90 14.65 2.79
CA LEU A 32 -13.08 15.13 1.42
C LEU A 32 -11.71 15.27 0.72
N ARG A 33 -11.61 14.70 -0.49
CA ARG A 33 -10.35 14.62 -1.24
C ARG A 33 -9.67 15.98 -1.46
N PHE A 34 -10.45 17.05 -1.66
CA PHE A 34 -9.87 18.37 -1.86
C PHE A 34 -9.22 18.91 -0.59
N VAL A 35 -9.79 18.62 0.59
CA VAL A 35 -9.24 18.99 1.90
C VAL A 35 -7.91 18.27 2.13
N ILE A 36 -7.89 16.95 1.88
CA ILE A 36 -6.66 16.14 1.96
C ILE A 36 -5.58 16.71 1.03
N LYS A 37 -5.92 17.04 -0.22
CA LYS A 37 -4.95 17.61 -1.18
C LYS A 37 -4.42 18.97 -0.73
N TRP A 38 -5.28 19.84 -0.21
CA TRP A 38 -4.86 21.18 0.22
C TRP A 38 -3.96 21.10 1.45
N LEU A 39 -4.37 20.36 2.49
CA LEU A 39 -3.55 20.12 3.68
C LEU A 39 -2.24 19.38 3.36
N GLY A 40 -2.27 18.43 2.43
CA GLY A 40 -1.07 17.73 1.97
C GLY A 40 -0.06 18.67 1.32
N ARG A 41 -0.53 19.61 0.48
CA ARG A 41 0.32 20.68 -0.08
C ARG A 41 0.85 21.62 0.99
N ALA A 42 0.05 21.95 2.00
CA ALA A 42 0.48 22.77 3.12
C ALA A 42 1.59 22.08 3.93
N ILE A 43 1.46 20.77 4.20
CA ILE A 43 2.51 19.98 4.87
C ILE A 43 3.79 19.92 4.03
N LEU A 44 3.69 19.71 2.71
CA LEU A 44 4.85 19.71 1.82
C LEU A 44 5.52 21.10 1.74
N GLY A 45 4.71 22.16 1.67
CA GLY A 45 5.17 23.54 1.67
C GLY A 45 5.87 23.92 2.97
N TRP A 46 5.32 23.50 4.11
CA TRP A 46 5.96 23.63 5.43
C TRP A 46 7.26 22.82 5.51
N GLY A 47 7.22 21.59 5.02
CA GLY A 47 8.35 20.68 4.89
C GLY A 47 9.53 21.33 4.18
N ALA A 48 9.31 21.87 2.98
CA ALA A 48 10.34 22.55 2.20
C ALA A 48 10.69 23.94 2.74
N GLY A 49 9.70 24.70 3.21
CA GLY A 49 9.86 26.08 3.66
C GLY A 49 10.79 26.18 4.87
N ILE A 50 10.68 25.28 5.84
CA ILE A 50 11.59 25.26 6.99
C ILE A 50 13.03 24.95 6.55
N LEU A 51 13.23 23.98 5.66
CA LEU A 51 14.56 23.69 5.12
C LEU A 51 15.16 24.90 4.41
N PHE A 52 14.34 25.60 3.62
CA PHE A 52 14.75 26.81 2.91
C PHE A 52 15.16 27.94 3.86
N VAL A 53 14.35 28.23 4.89
CA VAL A 53 14.63 29.30 5.86
C VAL A 53 15.94 29.03 6.62
N TYR A 54 16.15 27.79 7.09
CA TYR A 54 17.39 27.44 7.76
C TYR A 54 18.60 27.39 6.81
N GLY A 55 18.41 26.97 5.56
CA GLY A 55 19.46 27.00 4.54
C GLY A 55 19.87 28.43 4.20
N LEU A 56 18.91 29.33 4.01
CA LEU A 56 19.16 30.76 3.77
C LEU A 56 19.89 31.39 4.95
N ARG A 57 19.46 31.09 6.19
CA ARG A 57 20.15 31.58 7.39
C ARG A 57 21.59 31.07 7.45
N ALA A 58 21.84 29.80 7.11
CA ALA A 58 23.20 29.27 7.09
C ALA A 58 24.11 30.00 6.09
N VAL A 59 23.56 30.40 4.92
CA VAL A 59 24.27 31.20 3.93
C VAL A 59 24.51 32.63 4.41
N VAL A 60 23.49 33.29 4.99
CA VAL A 60 23.57 34.70 5.41
C VAL A 60 24.41 34.90 6.67
N ALA A 61 24.27 34.01 7.65
CA ALA A 61 24.94 34.13 8.95
C ALA A 61 26.36 33.53 8.94
N GLY A 62 26.78 32.86 7.87
CA GLY A 62 28.08 32.17 7.78
C GLY A 62 28.23 30.97 8.73
N ASN A 63 27.23 30.72 9.56
CA ASN A 63 27.19 29.61 10.50
C ASN A 63 26.27 28.56 9.91
N CYS A 64 26.87 27.43 9.52
CA CYS A 64 26.09 26.23 9.30
C CYS A 64 25.34 25.90 10.58
N VAL A 65 24.31 25.09 10.38
CA VAL A 65 23.74 24.19 11.38
C VAL A 65 22.38 24.65 11.90
N TRP A 66 21.43 23.80 11.53
CA TRP A 66 20.06 23.64 11.97
C TRP A 66 19.91 23.45 13.49
N THR A 67 20.88 23.81 14.33
CA THR A 67 20.91 23.41 15.75
C THR A 67 20.91 24.57 16.71
N GLY A 68 21.27 25.78 16.26
CA GLY A 68 21.44 26.92 17.17
C GLY A 68 22.27 26.55 18.41
N THR A 69 23.32 25.75 18.23
CA THR A 69 24.19 25.31 19.34
C THR A 69 24.98 26.46 19.96
N ASP A 70 25.03 27.59 19.27
CA ASP A 70 25.48 28.85 19.83
C ASP A 70 24.31 29.59 20.51
N LEU A 71 24.19 29.35 21.82
CA LEU A 71 23.21 29.99 22.70
C LEU A 71 23.45 31.49 22.89
N GLU A 72 24.65 32.00 22.55
CA GLU A 72 24.99 33.42 22.70
C GLU A 72 24.48 34.24 21.51
N THR A 73 24.38 33.63 20.32
CA THR A 73 24.04 34.35 19.06
C THR A 73 22.70 33.92 18.43
N THR A 74 22.02 32.92 18.98
CA THR A 74 20.78 32.37 18.39
C THR A 74 19.54 32.67 19.22
N ASP A 75 18.53 33.33 18.61
CA ASP A 75 17.26 33.57 19.28
C ASP A 75 16.53 32.26 19.63
N ILE A 76 15.88 32.25 20.80
CA ILE A 76 15.16 31.12 21.38
C ILE A 76 14.23 30.38 20.38
N PRO A 77 13.42 31.05 19.54
CA PRO A 77 12.56 30.35 18.58
C PRO A 77 13.31 29.43 17.61
N TRP A 78 14.55 29.78 17.25
CA TRP A 78 15.38 28.99 16.35
C TRP A 78 16.05 27.79 17.02
N LEU A 79 16.03 27.74 18.36
CA LEU A 79 16.49 26.62 19.19
C LEU A 79 15.40 25.58 19.42
N ILE A 80 14.17 26.06 19.65
CA ILE A 80 13.04 25.21 20.03
C ILE A 80 12.71 24.23 18.91
N TYR A 81 12.59 24.73 17.68
CA TYR A 81 12.12 23.90 16.58
C TYR A 81 13.06 22.72 16.22
N PRO A 82 14.39 22.92 16.12
CA PRO A 82 15.31 21.81 15.90
C PRO A 82 15.43 20.87 17.08
N LEU A 83 15.31 21.38 18.32
CA LEU A 83 15.27 20.55 19.50
C LEU A 83 14.06 19.62 19.47
N LEU A 84 12.86 20.15 19.19
CA LEU A 84 11.66 19.35 19.03
C LEU A 84 11.80 18.32 17.90
N SER A 85 12.39 18.73 16.77
CA SER A 85 12.65 17.82 15.65
C SER A 85 13.63 16.72 16.04
N THR A 86 14.69 17.04 16.78
CA THR A 86 15.64 16.05 17.30
C THR A 86 14.96 15.07 18.26
N LEU A 87 14.09 15.55 19.14
CA LEU A 87 13.29 14.68 20.02
C LEU A 87 12.38 13.74 19.22
N VAL A 88 11.79 14.22 18.11
CA VAL A 88 11.03 13.35 17.19
C VAL A 88 11.93 12.26 16.62
N THR A 89 13.16 12.54 16.22
CA THR A 89 14.12 11.51 15.77
C THR A 89 14.41 10.48 16.85
N ILE A 90 14.71 10.94 18.07
CA ILE A 90 14.99 10.06 19.22
C ILE A 90 13.79 9.15 19.51
N ALA A 91 12.55 9.63 19.35
CA ALA A 91 11.35 8.83 19.52
C ALA A 91 11.04 7.93 18.30
N ALA A 92 11.29 8.40 17.09
CA ALA A 92 10.93 7.72 15.85
C ALA A 92 11.87 6.54 15.56
N ILE A 93 13.17 6.68 15.82
CA ILE A 93 14.16 5.63 15.54
C ILE A 93 13.84 4.34 16.31
N PRO A 94 13.68 4.33 17.65
CA PRO A 94 13.33 3.11 18.38
C PRO A 94 11.98 2.57 17.93
N LYS A 95 10.98 3.45 17.74
CA LYS A 95 9.64 3.04 17.28
C LYS A 95 9.68 2.30 15.94
N TRP A 96 10.59 2.65 15.03
CA TRP A 96 10.75 2.00 13.74
C TRP A 96 11.72 0.81 13.76
N LEU A 97 12.85 0.94 14.48
CA LEU A 97 13.95 -0.01 14.47
C LEU A 97 13.69 -1.20 15.41
N VAL A 98 13.16 -0.96 16.62
CA VAL A 98 12.90 -2.01 17.61
C VAL A 98 11.97 -3.08 17.02
N PRO A 99 10.82 -2.74 16.40
CA PRO A 99 10.00 -3.75 15.76
C PRO A 99 10.75 -4.52 14.68
N LYS A 100 11.63 -3.90 13.90
CA LYS A 100 12.40 -4.61 12.86
C LYS A 100 13.45 -5.56 13.44
N LEU A 101 14.13 -5.17 14.51
CA LEU A 101 15.14 -6.00 15.17
C LEU A 101 14.52 -7.18 15.93
N PHE A 102 13.29 -7.02 16.41
CA PHE A 102 12.59 -8.05 17.20
C PHE A 102 11.38 -8.67 16.50
N SER A 103 11.14 -8.33 15.23
CA SER A 103 10.07 -8.94 14.43
C SER A 103 10.38 -10.41 14.30
N ARG A 104 9.53 -11.23 14.91
CA ARG A 104 9.57 -12.67 14.72
C ARG A 104 8.75 -13.01 13.50
N VAL A 105 9.29 -13.90 12.68
CA VAL A 105 8.49 -14.56 11.65
C VAL A 105 7.34 -15.29 12.35
N PRO A 106 6.08 -15.13 11.91
CA PRO A 106 4.97 -15.83 12.54
C PRO A 106 5.21 -17.34 12.55
N ASP A 107 4.94 -18.02 13.67
CA ASP A 107 5.13 -19.48 13.80
C ASP A 107 4.32 -20.27 12.76
N ALA A 108 3.24 -19.69 12.25
CA ALA A 108 2.45 -20.26 11.18
C ALA A 108 3.16 -20.21 9.81
N LEU A 109 4.12 -19.31 9.57
CA LEU A 109 4.80 -19.20 8.29
C LEU A 109 5.91 -20.25 8.17
N VAL A 110 5.70 -21.23 7.30
CA VAL A 110 6.63 -22.35 7.07
C VAL A 110 7.66 -21.99 5.99
N SER A 111 7.22 -21.40 4.88
CA SER A 111 8.09 -20.96 3.78
C SER A 111 7.58 -19.65 3.18
N ASN A 112 8.50 -18.89 2.59
CA ASN A 112 8.21 -17.64 1.92
C ASN A 112 9.17 -17.47 0.74
N ASP A 113 8.73 -17.90 -0.43
CA ASP A 113 9.51 -17.89 -1.66
C ASP A 113 9.05 -16.75 -2.55
N THR A 114 9.98 -16.00 -3.14
CA THR A 114 9.66 -14.88 -4.05
C THR A 114 10.30 -15.13 -5.41
N ALA A 115 9.47 -15.16 -6.45
CA ALA A 115 9.91 -15.13 -7.84
C ALA A 115 9.65 -13.75 -8.42
N LEU A 116 10.64 -13.21 -9.14
CA LEU A 116 10.52 -11.93 -9.84
C LEU A 116 10.40 -12.19 -11.34
N HIS A 117 9.38 -11.61 -11.95
CA HIS A 117 9.07 -11.72 -13.37
C HIS A 117 9.12 -10.33 -14.01
N ASP A 118 9.80 -10.21 -15.14
CA ASP A 118 9.93 -8.94 -15.85
C ASP A 118 8.84 -8.85 -16.92
N LEU A 119 7.71 -8.22 -16.57
CA LEU A 119 6.54 -8.18 -17.44
C LEU A 119 6.82 -7.46 -18.76
N ALA A 120 7.77 -6.53 -18.81
CA ALA A 120 8.13 -5.88 -20.07
C ALA A 120 8.83 -6.85 -21.03
N LYS A 121 9.59 -7.82 -20.50
CA LYS A 121 10.16 -8.90 -21.31
C LYS A 121 9.11 -9.92 -21.72
N ASP A 122 8.23 -10.29 -20.80
CA ASP A 122 7.15 -11.26 -21.06
C ASP A 122 6.19 -10.76 -22.16
N ILE A 123 5.85 -9.47 -22.12
CA ILE A 123 4.99 -8.80 -23.11
C ILE A 123 5.74 -8.48 -24.41
N GLY A 124 7.07 -8.31 -24.33
CA GLY A 124 7.93 -7.95 -25.47
C GLY A 124 8.11 -6.44 -25.69
N HIS A 125 7.48 -5.59 -24.87
CA HIS A 125 7.76 -4.15 -24.81
C HIS A 125 7.45 -3.58 -23.42
N ALA A 126 7.90 -2.36 -23.14
CA ALA A 126 7.55 -1.65 -21.92
C ALA A 126 6.07 -1.20 -21.96
N PRO A 127 5.20 -1.68 -21.06
CA PRO A 127 3.76 -1.39 -21.09
C PRO A 127 3.44 -0.02 -20.47
N ILE A 128 3.86 1.06 -21.14
CA ILE A 128 3.75 2.44 -20.63
C ILE A 128 2.57 3.16 -21.27
N GLY A 129 1.60 3.56 -20.45
CA GLY A 129 0.34 4.20 -20.90
C GLY A 129 0.35 5.73 -20.94
N CYS A 130 1.33 6.42 -20.34
CA CYS A 130 1.40 7.88 -20.39
C CYS A 130 2.84 8.44 -20.34
N GLY A 131 2.98 9.72 -20.75
CA GLY A 131 4.28 10.38 -20.91
C GLY A 131 5.06 10.60 -19.60
N GLU A 132 4.39 10.96 -18.51
CA GLU A 132 5.05 11.11 -17.20
C GLU A 132 5.67 9.79 -16.73
N THR A 133 4.94 8.68 -16.82
CA THR A 133 5.45 7.35 -16.49
C THR A 133 6.65 6.97 -17.35
N ARG A 134 6.68 7.38 -18.63
CA ARG A 134 7.81 7.11 -19.52
C ARG A 134 9.11 7.73 -19.01
N LEU A 135 9.06 8.93 -18.45
CA LEU A 135 10.23 9.55 -17.84
C LEU A 135 10.68 8.75 -16.61
N PHE A 136 9.74 8.45 -15.69
CA PHE A 136 10.08 7.80 -14.44
C PHE A 136 10.53 6.34 -14.61
N ALA A 137 9.98 5.62 -15.59
CA ALA A 137 10.35 4.23 -15.89
C ALA A 137 11.82 4.06 -16.32
N ARG A 138 12.47 5.13 -16.79
CA ARG A 138 13.88 5.11 -17.21
C ARG A 138 14.87 5.32 -16.07
N PHE A 139 14.41 5.64 -14.85
CA PHE A 139 15.32 5.79 -13.72
C PHE A 139 15.99 4.46 -13.36
N PRO A 140 17.31 4.44 -13.15
CA PRO A 140 18.02 3.24 -12.69
C PRO A 140 17.41 2.69 -11.40
N GLY A 141 17.22 1.37 -11.34
CA GLY A 141 16.63 0.68 -10.18
C GLY A 141 15.10 0.74 -10.11
N ASN A 142 14.42 1.32 -11.11
CA ASN A 142 12.96 1.29 -11.16
C ASN A 142 12.45 -0.14 -11.44
N GLN A 143 11.55 -0.62 -10.58
CA GLN A 143 10.97 -1.97 -10.62
C GLN A 143 9.52 -1.98 -11.11
N ILE A 144 9.05 -0.92 -11.76
CA ILE A 144 7.63 -0.78 -12.19
C ILE A 144 7.12 -1.91 -13.08
N PHE A 145 7.99 -2.63 -13.79
CA PHE A 145 7.63 -3.81 -14.61
C PHE A 145 7.92 -5.15 -13.93
N GLN A 146 8.47 -5.14 -12.71
CA GLN A 146 8.81 -6.36 -11.99
C GLN A 146 7.59 -6.84 -11.21
N LEU A 147 7.01 -7.95 -11.64
CA LEU A 147 5.97 -8.67 -10.90
C LEU A 147 6.64 -9.61 -9.90
N ALA A 148 6.38 -9.39 -8.61
CA ALA A 148 6.80 -10.29 -7.55
C ALA A 148 5.69 -11.30 -7.23
N VAL A 149 5.92 -12.57 -7.54
CA VAL A 149 5.04 -13.68 -7.14
C VAL A 149 5.57 -14.25 -5.83
N GLN A 150 4.88 -13.98 -4.72
CA GLN A 150 5.24 -14.47 -3.39
C GLN A 150 4.41 -15.71 -3.03
N LYS A 151 5.06 -16.85 -2.80
CA LYS A 151 4.43 -18.09 -2.36
C LYS A 151 4.71 -18.26 -0.86
N LYS A 152 3.64 -18.24 -0.06
CA LYS A 152 3.71 -18.39 1.39
C LYS A 152 3.00 -19.66 1.83
N THR A 153 3.72 -20.55 2.50
CA THR A 153 3.15 -21.77 3.07
C THR A 153 2.82 -21.51 4.52
N LEU A 154 1.54 -21.68 4.90
CA LEU A 154 1.08 -21.49 6.27
C LEU A 154 0.71 -22.84 6.91
N ARG A 155 1.22 -23.08 8.12
CA ARG A 155 0.79 -24.16 9.00
C ARG A 155 -0.25 -23.62 9.97
N LEU A 156 -1.47 -24.13 9.83
CA LEU A 156 -2.60 -23.80 10.69
C LEU A 156 -2.99 -25.07 11.46
N PRO A 157 -2.64 -25.19 12.77
CA PRO A 157 -2.87 -26.42 13.53
C PRO A 157 -4.34 -26.87 13.60
N THR A 158 -5.26 -25.91 13.52
CA THR A 158 -6.71 -26.13 13.61
C THR A 158 -7.40 -26.19 12.24
N LEU A 159 -6.64 -26.19 11.14
CA LEU A 159 -7.22 -26.28 9.80
C LEU A 159 -7.81 -27.68 9.57
N PRO A 160 -9.07 -27.79 9.13
CA PRO A 160 -9.66 -29.06 8.69
C PRO A 160 -8.76 -29.78 7.69
N ARG A 161 -8.67 -31.11 7.78
CA ARG A 161 -7.74 -31.91 6.95
C ARG A 161 -8.07 -31.81 5.47
N GLU A 162 -9.34 -31.62 5.15
CA GLU A 162 -9.92 -31.43 3.82
C GLU A 162 -9.36 -30.18 3.12
N LEU A 163 -8.99 -29.16 3.90
CA LEU A 163 -8.43 -27.90 3.41
C LEU A 163 -6.90 -27.90 3.36
N ASN A 164 -6.24 -29.00 3.75
CA ASN A 164 -4.80 -29.09 3.64
C ASN A 164 -4.36 -28.95 2.17
N GLY A 165 -3.39 -28.08 1.92
CA GLY A 165 -2.93 -27.76 0.57
C GLY A 165 -3.93 -26.90 -0.24
N LEU A 166 -4.90 -26.24 0.41
CA LEU A 166 -5.68 -25.18 -0.22
C LEU A 166 -4.75 -24.01 -0.59
N THR A 167 -4.92 -23.49 -1.79
CA THR A 167 -4.16 -22.36 -2.32
C THR A 167 -5.04 -21.16 -2.60
N ILE A 168 -4.57 -19.97 -2.24
CA ILE A 168 -5.27 -18.70 -2.45
C ILE A 168 -4.34 -17.77 -3.21
N ALA A 169 -4.73 -17.38 -4.43
CA ALA A 169 -4.10 -16.27 -5.13
C ALA A 169 -4.71 -14.96 -4.61
N HIS A 170 -3.88 -14.18 -3.91
CA HIS A 170 -4.28 -12.89 -3.33
C HIS A 170 -3.70 -11.76 -4.17
N LEU A 171 -4.59 -11.00 -4.80
CA LEU A 171 -4.29 -9.78 -5.53
C LEU A 171 -4.86 -8.58 -4.74
N SER A 172 -4.14 -7.47 -4.75
CA SER A 172 -4.58 -6.21 -4.14
C SER A 172 -3.93 -5.06 -4.89
N ASP A 173 -4.49 -3.86 -4.79
CA ASP A 173 -3.83 -2.63 -5.22
C ASP A 173 -3.40 -2.69 -6.70
N LEU A 174 -4.26 -3.22 -7.56
CA LEU A 174 -4.02 -3.23 -9.01
C LEU A 174 -3.93 -1.81 -9.57
N HIS A 175 -4.68 -0.86 -8.99
CA HIS A 175 -4.63 0.56 -9.32
C HIS A 175 -4.65 0.82 -10.83
N MET A 176 -5.69 0.33 -11.51
CA MET A 176 -5.90 0.62 -12.94
C MET A 176 -6.07 2.12 -13.15
N THR A 177 -4.98 2.75 -13.60
CA THR A 177 -4.85 4.21 -13.77
C THR A 177 -4.58 4.63 -15.21
N GLY A 178 -4.17 3.68 -16.06
CA GLY A 178 -3.65 3.93 -17.40
C GLY A 178 -2.27 4.58 -17.41
N LYS A 179 -1.53 4.50 -16.30
CA LYS A 179 -0.08 4.75 -16.28
C LYS A 179 0.69 3.60 -16.93
N LEU A 180 0.20 2.38 -16.71
CA LEU A 180 0.56 1.17 -17.43
C LEU A 180 -0.57 0.82 -18.41
N THR A 181 -0.22 0.19 -19.51
CA THR A 181 -1.18 -0.27 -20.52
C THR A 181 -1.93 -1.52 -20.04
N ARG A 182 -3.02 -1.87 -20.72
CA ARG A 182 -3.89 -3.00 -20.35
C ARG A 182 -3.15 -4.34 -20.32
N ASP A 183 -2.28 -4.56 -21.29
CA ASP A 183 -1.42 -5.75 -21.43
C ASP A 183 -0.57 -6.06 -20.18
N PHE A 184 -0.17 -5.07 -19.40
CA PHE A 184 0.47 -5.28 -18.09
C PHE A 184 -0.44 -6.06 -17.14
N TYR A 185 -1.72 -5.71 -17.10
CA TYR A 185 -2.71 -6.39 -16.27
C TYR A 185 -3.10 -7.74 -16.86
N ASP A 186 -3.14 -7.85 -18.18
CA ASP A 186 -3.32 -9.15 -18.84
C ASP A 186 -2.17 -10.11 -18.44
N ALA A 187 -0.91 -9.65 -18.43
CA ALA A 187 0.22 -10.46 -18.00
C ALA A 187 0.15 -10.86 -16.50
N ILE A 188 -0.32 -9.97 -15.61
CA ILE A 188 -0.57 -10.33 -14.20
C ILE A 188 -1.57 -11.48 -14.09
N VAL A 189 -2.66 -11.42 -14.86
CA VAL A 189 -3.68 -12.47 -14.90
C VAL A 189 -3.11 -13.78 -15.43
N ASP A 190 -2.29 -13.72 -16.49
CA ASP A 190 -1.64 -14.90 -17.06
C ASP A 190 -0.70 -15.58 -16.05
N HIS A 191 0.13 -14.81 -15.35
CA HIS A 191 0.98 -15.30 -14.26
C HIS A 191 0.17 -15.87 -13.09
N THR A 192 -0.97 -15.25 -12.76
CA THR A 192 -1.86 -15.73 -11.69
C THR A 192 -2.48 -17.08 -12.06
N ASN A 193 -2.98 -17.23 -13.29
CA ASN A 193 -3.60 -18.47 -13.75
C ASN A 193 -2.59 -19.63 -13.82
N GLN A 194 -1.32 -19.37 -14.14
CA GLN A 194 -0.26 -20.37 -14.11
C GLN A 194 -0.04 -20.98 -12.71
N LEU A 195 -0.44 -20.29 -11.65
CA LEU A 195 -0.40 -20.84 -10.28
C LEU A 195 -1.51 -21.86 -10.02
N GLN A 196 -2.52 -21.94 -10.89
CA GLN A 196 -3.70 -22.81 -10.76
C GLN A 196 -4.34 -22.77 -9.36
N PRO A 197 -4.67 -21.58 -8.84
CA PRO A 197 -5.14 -21.44 -7.47
C PRO A 197 -6.52 -22.08 -7.26
N ASP A 198 -6.79 -22.51 -6.04
CA ASP A 198 -8.13 -22.94 -5.68
C ASP A 198 -9.07 -21.74 -5.56
N LEU A 199 -8.61 -20.67 -4.91
CA LEU A 199 -9.35 -19.41 -4.75
C LEU A 199 -8.57 -18.23 -5.32
N VAL A 200 -9.28 -17.29 -5.94
CA VAL A 200 -8.74 -15.96 -6.26
C VAL A 200 -9.46 -14.91 -5.41
N VAL A 201 -8.70 -14.06 -4.73
CA VAL A 201 -9.26 -12.95 -3.94
C VAL A 201 -8.64 -11.63 -4.34
N ILE A 202 -9.48 -10.60 -4.57
CA ILE A 202 -9.06 -9.22 -4.82
C ILE A 202 -9.50 -8.33 -3.66
N THR A 203 -8.55 -7.79 -2.89
CA THR A 203 -8.85 -7.09 -1.63
C THR A 203 -8.89 -5.56 -1.73
N GLY A 204 -9.39 -5.03 -2.84
CA GLY A 204 -9.60 -3.60 -3.05
C GLY A 204 -8.54 -2.92 -3.92
N ASP A 205 -8.76 -1.63 -4.17
CA ASP A 205 -7.91 -0.76 -4.97
C ASP A 205 -7.64 -1.33 -6.37
N ILE A 206 -8.73 -1.68 -7.05
CA ILE A 206 -8.77 -2.31 -8.37
C ILE A 206 -8.56 -1.25 -9.46
N VAL A 207 -9.29 -0.12 -9.38
CA VAL A 207 -9.34 0.91 -10.42
C VAL A 207 -9.43 2.31 -9.83
N GLU A 208 -8.61 3.23 -10.34
CA GLU A 208 -8.63 4.61 -9.90
C GLU A 208 -9.22 5.60 -10.92
N LYS A 209 -9.23 5.21 -12.20
CA LYS A 209 -9.54 6.13 -13.29
C LYS A 209 -10.68 5.60 -14.14
N VAL A 210 -11.67 6.46 -14.39
CA VAL A 210 -12.86 6.16 -15.20
C VAL A 210 -12.48 5.58 -16.58
N LYS A 211 -11.41 6.08 -17.19
CA LYS A 211 -10.90 5.61 -18.49
C LYS A 211 -10.38 4.16 -18.52
N CYS A 212 -10.34 3.49 -17.37
CA CYS A 212 -9.90 2.10 -17.23
C CYS A 212 -11.01 1.17 -16.75
N LEU A 213 -12.25 1.67 -16.58
CA LEU A 213 -13.39 0.85 -16.16
C LEU A 213 -13.71 -0.24 -17.19
N ASP A 214 -13.53 0.07 -18.47
CA ASP A 214 -13.70 -0.85 -19.60
C ASP A 214 -12.66 -1.98 -19.62
N TRP A 215 -11.62 -1.93 -18.78
CA TRP A 215 -10.63 -3.00 -18.67
C TRP A 215 -11.04 -4.08 -17.67
N ILE A 216 -11.90 -3.77 -16.71
CA ILE A 216 -12.25 -4.67 -15.60
C ILE A 216 -12.76 -6.01 -16.12
N VAL A 217 -13.82 -6.00 -16.92
CA VAL A 217 -14.42 -7.25 -17.43
C VAL A 217 -13.46 -7.99 -18.35
N PRO A 218 -12.90 -7.39 -19.42
CA PRO A 218 -12.05 -8.12 -20.37
C PRO A 218 -10.76 -8.68 -19.78
N VAL A 219 -10.22 -8.06 -18.73
CA VAL A 219 -8.97 -8.50 -18.08
C VAL A 219 -9.29 -9.52 -16.98
N LEU A 220 -10.15 -9.17 -16.02
CA LEU A 220 -10.35 -9.93 -14.80
C LEU A 220 -11.28 -11.12 -14.98
N SER A 221 -12.15 -11.14 -16.01
CA SER A 221 -12.96 -12.33 -16.30
C SER A 221 -12.11 -13.54 -16.67
N ARG A 222 -10.90 -13.31 -17.20
CA ARG A 222 -9.92 -14.36 -17.56
C ARG A 222 -9.26 -15.01 -16.34
N LEU A 223 -9.39 -14.44 -15.14
CA LEU A 223 -8.87 -15.10 -13.93
C LEU A 223 -9.61 -16.41 -13.71
N GLU A 224 -8.83 -17.46 -13.49
CA GLU A 224 -9.29 -18.82 -13.26
C GLU A 224 -9.05 -19.22 -11.80
N SER A 225 -10.01 -19.96 -11.24
CA SER A 225 -9.96 -20.51 -9.90
C SER A 225 -10.76 -21.80 -9.88
N ARG A 226 -10.34 -22.79 -9.09
CA ARG A 226 -11.09 -24.06 -9.00
C ARG A 226 -12.39 -23.94 -8.19
N GLU A 227 -12.39 -23.10 -7.17
CA GLU A 227 -13.42 -23.08 -6.12
C GLU A 227 -14.12 -21.72 -5.97
N GLY A 228 -13.58 -20.64 -6.57
CA GLY A 228 -14.27 -19.36 -6.68
C GLY A 228 -13.38 -18.12 -6.66
N LYS A 229 -13.99 -17.01 -7.10
CA LYS A 229 -13.36 -15.69 -7.18
C LYS A 229 -14.13 -14.72 -6.30
N TYR A 230 -13.43 -14.02 -5.40
CA TYR A 230 -14.03 -13.12 -4.43
C TYR A 230 -13.38 -11.74 -4.48
N PHE A 231 -14.16 -10.69 -4.18
CA PHE A 231 -13.59 -9.36 -4.12
C PHE A 231 -14.28 -8.47 -3.08
N ILE A 232 -13.55 -7.42 -2.72
CA ILE A 232 -14.04 -6.22 -2.04
C ILE A 232 -13.50 -4.98 -2.75
N LEU A 233 -14.07 -3.81 -2.45
CA LEU A 233 -13.60 -2.51 -2.90
C LEU A 233 -12.68 -1.86 -1.86
N GLY A 234 -11.76 -1.03 -2.34
CA GLY A 234 -10.83 -0.23 -1.54
C GLY A 234 -11.16 1.25 -1.54
N ASN A 235 -10.31 2.05 -0.89
CA ASN A 235 -10.55 3.49 -0.76
C ASN A 235 -10.39 4.25 -2.08
N HIS A 236 -9.71 3.68 -3.09
CA HIS A 236 -9.59 4.33 -4.40
C HIS A 236 -10.88 4.29 -5.19
N GLU A 237 -11.68 3.22 -5.07
CA GLU A 237 -12.98 3.15 -5.72
C GLU A 237 -13.96 4.19 -5.16
N MET A 238 -13.90 4.49 -3.86
CA MET A 238 -14.73 5.55 -3.24
C MET A 238 -14.49 6.94 -3.87
N LYS A 239 -13.32 7.15 -4.47
CA LYS A 239 -12.94 8.42 -5.10
C LYS A 239 -13.47 8.54 -6.54
N LEU A 240 -14.09 7.49 -7.08
CA LEU A 240 -14.74 7.50 -8.40
C LEU A 240 -16.16 8.09 -8.31
N PRO A 241 -16.70 8.61 -9.44
CA PRO A 241 -18.07 9.14 -9.46
C PRO A 241 -19.15 8.09 -9.12
N ASP A 242 -18.94 6.83 -9.52
CA ASP A 242 -19.86 5.71 -9.25
C ASP A 242 -19.07 4.45 -8.84
N PRO A 243 -18.81 4.24 -7.54
CA PRO A 243 -18.21 3.01 -7.03
C PRO A 243 -19.09 1.76 -7.27
N GLY A 244 -20.42 1.95 -7.38
CA GLY A 244 -21.36 0.86 -7.65
C GLY A 244 -21.23 0.30 -9.06
N LEU A 245 -20.79 1.11 -10.03
CA LEU A 245 -20.41 0.62 -11.35
C LEU A 245 -19.22 -0.36 -11.28
N VAL A 246 -18.18 -0.05 -10.51
CA VAL A 246 -17.03 -0.96 -10.34
C VAL A 246 -17.48 -2.30 -9.79
N ARG A 247 -18.33 -2.29 -8.75
CA ARG A 247 -18.91 -3.50 -8.16
C ARG A 247 -19.68 -4.34 -9.17
N ARG A 248 -20.52 -3.71 -10.01
CA ARG A 248 -21.23 -4.40 -11.10
C ARG A 248 -20.28 -5.03 -12.10
N LEU A 249 -19.29 -4.28 -12.58
CA LEU A 249 -18.30 -4.79 -13.53
C LEU A 249 -17.48 -5.96 -12.97
N MET A 250 -17.16 -5.94 -11.68
CA MET A 250 -16.50 -7.06 -11.01
C MET A 250 -17.41 -8.31 -10.94
N MET A 251 -18.70 -8.12 -10.65
CA MET A 251 -19.67 -9.22 -10.71
C MET A 251 -19.85 -9.76 -12.13
N ASP A 252 -19.89 -8.89 -13.14
CA ASP A 252 -19.94 -9.27 -14.56
C ASP A 252 -18.65 -10.01 -15.00
N ALA A 253 -17.51 -9.73 -14.37
CA ALA A 253 -16.26 -10.48 -14.53
C ALA A 253 -16.26 -11.84 -13.80
N GLY A 254 -17.37 -12.22 -13.16
CA GLY A 254 -17.55 -13.49 -12.47
C GLY A 254 -16.97 -13.53 -11.06
N PHE A 255 -16.82 -12.39 -10.39
CA PHE A 255 -16.42 -12.34 -8.99
C PHE A 255 -17.63 -12.23 -8.05
N ILE A 256 -17.51 -12.87 -6.89
CA ILE A 256 -18.47 -12.80 -5.80
C ILE A 256 -18.08 -11.63 -4.89
N ASP A 257 -18.99 -10.68 -4.75
CA ASP A 257 -18.81 -9.51 -3.92
C ASP A 257 -19.02 -9.85 -2.43
N LEU A 258 -18.00 -9.57 -1.61
CA LEU A 258 -18.03 -9.77 -0.17
C LEU A 258 -18.02 -8.47 0.64
N GLY A 259 -18.17 -7.31 0.01
CA GLY A 259 -18.13 -6.02 0.69
C GLY A 259 -19.16 -5.92 1.82
N GLY A 260 -18.69 -5.89 3.07
CA GLY A 260 -19.52 -5.86 4.28
C GLY A 260 -20.31 -7.15 4.55
N ARG A 261 -19.94 -8.27 3.90
CA ARG A 261 -20.68 -9.53 3.96
C ARG A 261 -19.78 -10.70 4.36
N ALA A 262 -20.40 -11.69 4.98
CA ALA A 262 -19.84 -13.01 5.18
C ALA A 262 -20.73 -14.05 4.51
N MET A 263 -20.11 -15.07 3.93
CA MET A 263 -20.80 -16.16 3.25
C MET A 263 -20.18 -17.50 3.67
N ARG A 264 -21.04 -18.48 3.90
CA ARG A 264 -20.62 -19.87 4.10
C ARG A 264 -20.52 -20.55 2.75
N VAL A 265 -19.38 -21.19 2.49
CA VAL A 265 -19.18 -21.95 1.27
C VAL A 265 -18.61 -23.32 1.59
N PRO A 266 -19.10 -24.39 0.95
CA PRO A 266 -18.44 -25.67 0.98
C PRO A 266 -17.16 -25.58 0.15
N LEU A 267 -16.02 -25.89 0.75
CA LEU A 267 -14.71 -25.90 0.10
C LEU A 267 -14.03 -27.23 0.37
N ARG A 268 -13.78 -28.01 -0.69
CA ARG A 268 -13.22 -29.38 -0.59
C ARG A 268 -13.93 -30.28 0.43
N GLY A 269 -15.23 -30.09 0.64
CA GLY A 269 -16.05 -30.85 1.60
C GLY A 269 -16.07 -30.32 3.03
N ALA A 270 -15.29 -29.28 3.36
CA ALA A 270 -15.39 -28.54 4.62
C ALA A 270 -16.23 -27.27 4.45
N GLU A 271 -17.08 -26.95 5.42
CA GLU A 271 -17.79 -25.67 5.43
C GLU A 271 -16.87 -24.57 5.98
N ILE A 272 -16.66 -23.51 5.20
CA ILE A 272 -15.86 -22.36 5.62
C ILE A 272 -16.67 -21.07 5.57
N LEU A 273 -16.28 -20.10 6.38
CA LEU A 273 -16.79 -18.73 6.33
C LEU A 273 -15.79 -17.83 5.60
N ILE A 274 -16.21 -17.22 4.51
CA ILE A 274 -15.43 -16.17 3.82
C ILE A 274 -16.12 -14.83 4.07
N ALA A 275 -15.37 -13.84 4.52
CA ALA A 275 -15.90 -12.52 4.88
C ALA A 275 -15.03 -11.39 4.31
N GLY A 276 -15.69 -10.34 3.82
CA GLY A 276 -15.03 -9.15 3.28
C GLY A 276 -15.36 -7.91 4.10
N SER A 277 -14.33 -7.16 4.48
CA SER A 277 -14.49 -5.88 5.17
C SER A 277 -13.92 -4.75 4.33
N GLU A 278 -14.72 -3.70 4.16
CA GLU A 278 -14.36 -2.50 3.41
C GLU A 278 -14.23 -1.28 4.33
N VAL A 279 -14.31 -1.47 5.66
CA VAL A 279 -14.19 -0.37 6.61
C VAL A 279 -12.74 0.14 6.63
N PRO A 280 -12.52 1.46 6.83
CA PRO A 280 -13.51 2.50 7.12
C PRO A 280 -14.15 3.13 5.87
N TRP A 281 -14.01 2.52 4.70
CA TRP A 281 -14.35 3.14 3.42
C TRP A 281 -15.81 2.92 3.03
N PHE A 282 -16.28 1.68 3.11
CA PHE A 282 -17.66 1.33 2.78
C PHE A 282 -18.31 0.52 3.90
N GLY A 283 -19.63 0.70 4.04
CA GLY A 283 -20.50 -0.16 4.84
C GLY A 283 -20.04 -0.34 6.29
N ALA A 284 -20.23 -1.55 6.80
CA ALA A 284 -19.84 -1.98 8.13
C ALA A 284 -19.06 -3.31 8.05
N ASN A 285 -18.46 -3.72 9.16
CA ASN A 285 -17.82 -5.04 9.24
C ASN A 285 -18.85 -6.16 9.03
N PRO A 286 -18.47 -7.25 8.36
CA PRO A 286 -19.33 -8.41 8.20
C PRO A 286 -19.62 -9.07 9.56
N ALA A 287 -20.83 -9.57 9.75
CA ALA A 287 -21.18 -10.38 10.92
C ALA A 287 -20.50 -11.76 10.82
N LEU A 288 -19.56 -12.03 11.72
CA LEU A 288 -18.85 -13.32 11.78
C LEU A 288 -19.58 -14.27 12.73
N THR A 289 -20.66 -14.89 12.25
CA THR A 289 -21.36 -15.91 13.04
C THR A 289 -20.56 -17.22 12.99
N PRO A 290 -20.06 -17.77 14.13
CA PRO A 290 -19.22 -18.96 14.14
C PRO A 290 -19.86 -20.17 13.46
N VAL A 291 -19.05 -21.06 12.88
CA VAL A 291 -19.54 -22.35 12.38
C VAL A 291 -19.91 -23.23 13.59
N PRO A 292 -21.15 -23.75 13.70
CA PRO A 292 -21.53 -24.62 14.81
C PRO A 292 -20.58 -25.83 14.90
N GLY A 293 -20.01 -26.08 16.09
CA GLY A 293 -19.18 -27.27 16.35
C GLY A 293 -17.66 -27.11 16.18
N GLN A 294 -17.15 -25.90 15.94
CA GLN A 294 -15.70 -25.60 15.94
C GLN A 294 -15.34 -24.56 17.01
N ALA A 295 -15.37 -24.98 18.29
CA ALA A 295 -14.87 -24.22 19.44
C ALA A 295 -13.69 -24.96 20.08
#